data_AF-A0A651D9R2-F1
#
_entry.id   AF-A0A651D9R2-F1
#
_cell.length_a   1.000
_cell.length_b   1.000
_cell.length_c   1.000
_cell.angle_alpha   90.00
_cell.angle_beta   90.00
_cell.angle_gamma   90.00
#
_symmetry.space_group_name_H-M   'P 1'
#
loop_
_entity.id
_entity.type
_entity.pdbx_description
1 polymer ?
#
loop_
_entity_poly.entity_id
_entity_poly.type
_entity_poly.pdbx_seq_one_letter_code
_entity_poly.pdbx_strand_id
1 'polypeptide(L)'
;MPAHPDPPPPTPVGEADSPMDTGRSGRRPSGEAWGHVRELLTYWRARWPEALVRLGLVAPLAIWAVLVIALAGGVGGHPSPVRWMVALTWLPVFLALALGFRNRARTVVALGLWSAPVVSFFLLLSPSNDRNWEAPSSRTAHATIDGTWVTLHDIRDFRYDAHGSWAPNWYDATYDLAELEETWFVLTEFGELDGLAHVMVSFQFAGGRYVVISVEIRRQEGEVYSPLGGAFRQYELMYVVADERDAIGLRTLVHGDPTWVIPMNAGPEASRAFFMDMVERVNELHQQPAWYNTIFASCASSLADHYERVNEVRLGWDRRIFLPGFGDELLEELDLLPPGMDRAEVRRRFRVNERAVADGGSERFSRAIRSARADLNPSNAPTSDAIEPASGRVDQGGG
;
A
#
# COMPACT_ATOMS: atom_id res chain seq x y z
N MET A 1 -50.55 -36.17 -45.02
CA MET A 1 -51.53 -36.10 -43.92
C MET A 1 -51.17 -34.89 -43.05
N PRO A 2 -52.12 -34.07 -42.56
CA PRO A 2 -53.57 -34.10 -42.76
C PRO A 2 -54.10 -32.86 -43.52
N ALA A 3 -55.20 -33.05 -44.22
CA ALA A 3 -56.13 -32.00 -44.63
C ALA A 3 -57.51 -32.46 -44.16
N HIS A 4 -58.18 -31.65 -43.35
CA HIS A 4 -59.63 -31.72 -43.16
C HIS A 4 -60.18 -30.32 -43.48
N PRO A 5 -61.28 -30.21 -44.27
CA PRO A 5 -61.65 -28.97 -44.95
C PRO A 5 -62.77 -28.19 -44.27
N ASP A 6 -62.93 -26.96 -44.75
CA ASP A 6 -63.81 -25.86 -44.34
C ASP A 6 -65.32 -26.17 -44.18
N PRO A 7 -66.07 -25.26 -43.55
CA PRO A 7 -67.41 -24.92 -44.02
C PRO A 7 -67.55 -23.47 -44.54
N PRO A 8 -68.55 -23.21 -45.42
CA PRO A 8 -68.63 -22.06 -46.32
C PRO A 8 -69.47 -20.87 -45.77
N PRO A 9 -69.58 -19.73 -46.50
CA PRO A 9 -70.15 -18.45 -46.04
C PRO A 9 -71.62 -18.27 -46.56
N PRO A 10 -72.27 -17.08 -46.71
CA PRO A 10 -72.06 -15.71 -46.20
C PRO A 10 -73.38 -15.01 -45.65
N THR A 11 -73.31 -13.67 -45.48
CA THR A 11 -74.35 -12.62 -45.70
C THR A 11 -75.25 -12.09 -44.55
N PRO A 12 -75.67 -10.80 -44.62
CA PRO A 12 -75.72 -9.84 -43.51
C PRO A 12 -77.14 -9.49 -43.06
N VAL A 13 -77.27 -8.83 -41.90
CA VAL A 13 -78.43 -7.97 -41.61
C VAL A 13 -77.95 -6.79 -40.76
N GLY A 14 -78.31 -5.59 -41.19
CA GLY A 14 -78.11 -4.37 -40.42
C GLY A 14 -79.22 -4.14 -39.40
N GLU A 15 -79.29 -2.90 -38.96
CA GLU A 15 -80.37 -2.25 -38.22
C GLU A 15 -80.17 -2.10 -36.70
N ALA A 16 -79.89 -0.84 -36.35
CA ALA A 16 -80.35 -0.06 -35.21
C ALA A 16 -80.69 -0.76 -33.88
N ASP A 17 -80.02 -0.34 -32.80
CA ASP A 17 -80.57 0.69 -31.90
C ASP A 17 -79.62 0.94 -30.70
N SER A 18 -79.58 2.20 -30.25
CA SER A 18 -78.85 2.62 -29.04
C SER A 18 -79.46 1.99 -27.78
N PRO A 19 -78.67 1.81 -26.70
CA PRO A 19 -78.87 2.75 -25.60
C PRO A 19 -77.59 3.12 -24.83
N MET A 20 -77.61 4.37 -24.36
CA MET A 20 -77.01 4.92 -23.14
C MET A 20 -75.84 4.15 -22.49
N ASP A 21 -74.64 4.72 -22.55
CA ASP A 21 -73.62 4.48 -21.53
C ASP A 21 -73.29 5.74 -20.73
N THR A 22 -73.30 5.50 -19.44
CA THR A 22 -73.15 6.36 -18.29
C THR A 22 -71.78 7.02 -18.21
N GLY A 23 -71.78 8.28 -17.77
CA GLY A 23 -70.56 9.04 -17.53
C GLY A 23 -69.67 8.40 -16.48
N ARG A 24 -68.42 8.11 -16.86
CA ARG A 24 -67.30 7.96 -15.93
C ARG A 24 -66.16 8.86 -16.42
N SER A 25 -65.98 9.98 -15.72
CA SER A 25 -64.95 10.99 -15.94
C SER A 25 -63.55 10.45 -15.61
N GLY A 26 -62.96 9.74 -16.55
CA GLY A 26 -61.52 9.50 -16.56
C GLY A 26 -60.79 10.78 -16.98
N ARG A 27 -60.31 11.58 -16.00
CA ARG A 27 -59.31 12.62 -16.26
C ARG A 27 -58.06 11.93 -16.85
N ARG A 28 -57.90 11.98 -18.16
CA ARG A 28 -56.60 11.77 -18.80
C ARG A 28 -55.66 12.88 -18.29
N PRO A 29 -54.42 12.59 -17.86
CA PRO A 29 -53.47 13.65 -17.53
C PRO A 29 -53.30 14.54 -18.77
N SER A 30 -53.42 15.85 -18.57
CA SER A 30 -53.38 16.85 -19.64
C SER A 30 -52.06 16.75 -20.42
N GLY A 31 -52.12 17.01 -21.73
CA GLY A 31 -50.95 17.02 -22.62
C GLY A 31 -49.84 18.00 -22.21
N GLU A 32 -50.10 18.88 -21.24
CA GLU A 32 -49.12 19.79 -20.62
C GLU A 32 -48.00 19.04 -19.88
N ALA A 33 -48.32 17.93 -19.18
CA ALA A 33 -47.32 17.14 -18.47
C ALA A 33 -46.31 16.47 -19.41
N TRP A 34 -46.76 16.05 -20.60
CA TRP A 34 -45.90 15.48 -21.64
C TRP A 34 -45.12 16.55 -22.43
N GLY A 35 -45.63 17.79 -22.48
CA GLY A 35 -44.94 18.94 -23.07
C GLY A 35 -43.68 19.33 -22.30
N HIS A 36 -43.78 19.46 -20.98
CA HIS A 36 -42.63 19.77 -20.12
C HIS A 36 -41.56 18.67 -20.16
N VAL A 37 -41.96 17.40 -20.22
CA VAL A 37 -41.02 16.28 -20.34
C VAL A 37 -40.30 16.30 -21.70
N ARG A 38 -40.99 16.62 -22.81
CA ARG A 38 -40.35 16.75 -24.13
C ARG A 38 -39.39 17.93 -24.20
N GLU A 39 -39.73 19.08 -23.60
CA GLU A 39 -38.84 20.25 -23.54
C GLU A 39 -37.60 19.98 -22.69
N LEU A 40 -37.75 19.30 -21.54
CA LEU A 40 -36.61 18.85 -20.74
C LEU A 40 -35.72 17.88 -21.53
N LEU A 41 -36.30 16.92 -22.24
CA LEU A 41 -35.55 15.94 -23.03
C LEU A 41 -34.79 16.59 -24.19
N THR A 42 -35.37 17.55 -24.91
CA THR A 42 -34.68 18.28 -25.99
C THR A 42 -33.61 19.22 -25.44
N TYR A 43 -33.89 19.90 -24.31
CA TYR A 43 -32.93 20.73 -23.60
C TYR A 43 -31.67 19.95 -23.17
N TRP A 44 -31.85 18.75 -22.61
CA TRP A 44 -30.74 17.89 -22.20
C TRP A 44 -30.03 17.21 -23.37
N ARG A 45 -30.75 16.81 -24.43
CA ARG A 45 -30.13 16.24 -25.65
C ARG A 45 -29.15 17.19 -26.33
N ALA A 46 -29.45 18.49 -26.37
CA ALA A 46 -28.57 19.49 -26.96
C ALA A 46 -27.33 19.81 -26.09
N ARG A 47 -27.40 19.53 -24.78
CA ARG A 47 -26.37 19.90 -23.79
C ARG A 47 -25.52 18.75 -23.27
N TRP A 48 -25.89 17.51 -23.57
CA TRP A 48 -25.18 16.33 -23.09
C TRP A 48 -23.65 16.37 -23.37
N PRO A 49 -23.14 16.87 -24.51
CA PRO A 49 -21.69 16.90 -24.75
C PRO A 49 -20.98 17.92 -23.86
N GLU A 50 -21.56 19.12 -23.68
CA GLU A 50 -21.00 20.16 -22.81
C GLU A 50 -21.08 19.74 -21.33
N ALA A 51 -22.18 19.10 -20.93
CA ALA A 51 -22.33 18.55 -19.58
C ALA A 51 -21.29 17.45 -19.31
N LEU A 52 -21.04 16.54 -20.26
CA LEU A 52 -20.00 15.53 -20.12
C LEU A 52 -18.60 16.12 -19.99
N VAL A 53 -18.26 17.10 -20.82
CA VAL A 53 -16.95 17.78 -20.72
C VAL A 53 -16.81 18.45 -19.36
N ARG A 54 -17.84 19.16 -18.89
CA ARG A 54 -17.83 19.78 -17.55
C ARG A 54 -17.67 18.74 -16.45
N LEU A 55 -18.43 17.64 -16.50
CA LEU A 55 -18.35 16.55 -15.53
C LEU A 55 -16.97 15.90 -15.53
N GLY A 56 -16.38 15.63 -16.70
CA GLY A 56 -15.04 15.07 -16.80
C GLY A 56 -13.96 16.00 -16.20
N LEU A 57 -14.12 17.31 -16.36
CA LEU A 57 -13.18 18.29 -15.78
C LEU A 57 -13.30 18.40 -14.25
N VAL A 58 -14.50 18.28 -13.70
CA VAL A 58 -14.74 18.51 -12.26
C VAL A 58 -14.77 17.23 -11.42
N ALA A 59 -14.96 16.06 -12.04
CA ALA A 59 -15.01 14.77 -11.36
C ALA A 59 -13.75 14.45 -10.53
N PRO A 60 -12.51 14.71 -10.99
CA PRO A 60 -11.33 14.47 -10.17
C PRO A 60 -11.33 15.30 -8.87
N LEU A 61 -11.71 16.58 -8.96
CA LEU A 61 -11.84 17.45 -7.78
C LEU A 61 -12.94 16.95 -6.84
N ALA A 62 -14.04 16.44 -7.41
CA ALA A 62 -15.14 15.91 -6.63
C ALA A 62 -14.75 14.65 -5.85
N ILE A 63 -14.10 13.72 -6.54
CA ILE A 63 -13.58 12.48 -5.95
C ILE A 63 -12.54 12.81 -4.89
N TRP A 64 -11.60 13.72 -5.19
CA TRP A 64 -10.59 14.16 -4.23
C TRP A 64 -11.21 14.73 -2.95
N ALA A 65 -12.22 15.61 -3.08
CA ALA A 65 -12.89 16.20 -1.91
C ALA A 65 -13.63 15.14 -1.07
N VAL A 66 -14.32 14.19 -1.71
CA VAL A 66 -14.96 13.05 -1.04
C VAL A 66 -13.92 12.23 -0.26
N LEU A 67 -12.77 11.94 -0.87
CA LEU A 67 -11.68 11.20 -0.24
C LEU A 67 -11.06 11.97 0.93
N VAL A 68 -10.87 13.29 0.80
CA VAL A 68 -10.42 14.14 1.91
C VAL A 68 -11.39 14.09 3.08
N ILE A 69 -12.69 14.26 2.83
CA ILE A 69 -13.71 14.23 3.89
C ILE A 69 -13.74 12.88 4.60
N ALA A 70 -13.62 11.79 3.84
CA ALA A 70 -13.64 10.44 4.39
C ALA A 70 -12.35 10.13 5.17
N LEU A 71 -11.19 10.36 4.58
CA LEU A 71 -9.93 9.73 5.01
C LEU A 71 -8.97 10.67 5.75
N ALA A 72 -9.06 11.99 5.57
CA ALA A 72 -8.00 12.87 6.03
C ALA A 72 -8.00 13.14 7.54
N GLY A 73 -6.81 13.37 8.10
CA GLY A 73 -6.61 13.95 9.43
C GLY A 73 -6.61 12.98 10.61
N GLY A 74 -6.43 11.68 10.37
CA GLY A 74 -6.03 10.67 11.36
C GLY A 74 -6.57 10.91 12.77
N VAL A 75 -7.84 10.62 13.03
CA VAL A 75 -8.45 10.76 14.36
C VAL A 75 -8.58 9.40 15.08
N GLY A 76 -7.84 8.38 14.64
CA GLY A 76 -8.07 7.01 15.08
C GLY A 76 -9.27 6.37 14.38
N GLY A 77 -9.12 5.13 13.92
CA GLY A 77 -10.24 4.30 13.44
C GLY A 77 -10.78 4.57 12.04
N HIS A 78 -11.85 3.85 11.70
CA HIS A 78 -12.58 4.00 10.44
C HIS A 78 -13.29 5.37 10.36
N PRO A 79 -13.50 5.93 9.16
CA PRO A 79 -14.23 7.18 9.02
C PRO A 79 -15.60 7.08 9.69
N SER A 80 -15.92 8.03 10.57
CA SER A 80 -17.19 8.02 11.28
C SER A 80 -18.37 8.06 10.29
N PRO A 81 -19.54 7.49 10.64
CA PRO A 81 -20.72 7.57 9.78
C PRO A 81 -21.07 9.00 9.36
N VAL A 82 -20.80 9.98 10.23
CA VAL A 82 -20.96 11.40 9.94
C VAL A 82 -20.06 11.86 8.79
N ARG A 83 -18.78 11.47 8.77
CA ARG A 83 -17.88 11.79 7.64
C ARG A 83 -18.39 11.20 6.34
N TRP A 84 -18.86 9.95 6.35
CA TRP A 84 -19.47 9.34 5.17
C TRP A 84 -20.73 10.07 4.71
N MET A 85 -21.61 10.46 5.63
CA MET A 85 -22.80 11.25 5.30
C MET A 85 -22.44 12.61 4.69
N VAL A 86 -21.45 13.31 5.25
CA VAL A 86 -20.96 14.58 4.68
C VAL A 86 -20.37 14.35 3.30
N ALA A 87 -19.54 13.32 3.11
CA ALA A 87 -18.95 13.00 1.82
C ALA A 87 -20.02 12.65 0.76
N LEU A 88 -21.03 11.86 1.13
CA LEU A 88 -22.13 11.46 0.25
C LEU A 88 -23.07 12.62 -0.08
N THR A 89 -23.24 13.60 0.80
CA THR A 89 -24.04 14.81 0.52
C THR A 89 -23.25 15.85 -0.26
N TRP A 90 -21.92 15.85 -0.15
CA TRP A 90 -21.06 16.78 -0.87
C TRP A 90 -21.10 16.56 -2.39
N LEU A 91 -21.07 15.29 -2.84
CA LEU A 91 -21.08 14.92 -4.26
C LEU A 91 -22.32 15.43 -5.04
N PRO A 92 -23.57 15.20 -4.62
CA PRO A 92 -24.74 15.67 -5.36
C PRO A 92 -24.83 17.20 -5.40
N VAL A 93 -24.44 17.90 -4.34
CA VAL A 93 -24.39 19.38 -4.34
C VAL A 93 -23.34 19.86 -5.33
N PHE A 94 -22.15 19.27 -5.33
CA PHE A 94 -21.09 19.62 -6.28
C PHE A 94 -21.53 19.41 -7.74
N LEU A 95 -22.19 18.29 -8.04
CA LEU A 95 -22.76 18.00 -9.37
C LEU A 95 -23.86 19.00 -9.76
N ALA A 96 -24.74 19.36 -8.81
CA ALA A 96 -25.78 20.36 -9.04
C ALA A 96 -25.18 21.75 -9.36
N LEU A 97 -24.12 22.15 -8.67
CA LEU A 97 -23.41 23.41 -8.95
C LEU A 97 -22.69 23.38 -10.31
N ALA A 98 -22.06 22.24 -10.67
CA ALA A 98 -21.35 22.08 -11.94
C ALA A 98 -22.29 22.20 -13.17
N LEU A 99 -23.52 21.69 -13.04
CA LEU A 99 -24.50 21.65 -14.12
C LEU A 99 -25.53 22.79 -14.08
N GLY A 100 -25.74 23.40 -12.91
CA GLY A 100 -26.83 24.35 -12.67
C GLY A 100 -26.62 25.75 -13.26
N PHE A 101 -25.37 26.17 -13.49
CA PHE A 101 -25.08 27.51 -14.01
C PHE A 101 -24.77 27.52 -15.52
N ARG A 102 -25.40 28.48 -16.22
CA ARG A 102 -25.14 28.73 -17.65
C ARG A 102 -23.82 29.47 -17.89
N ASN A 103 -23.45 30.37 -16.98
CA ASN A 103 -22.22 31.15 -17.06
C ASN A 103 -21.06 30.39 -16.40
N ARG A 104 -19.99 30.12 -17.15
CA ARG A 104 -18.80 29.41 -16.67
C ARG A 104 -18.15 30.08 -15.46
N ALA A 105 -18.09 31.41 -15.42
CA ALA A 105 -17.52 32.15 -14.29
C ALA A 105 -18.32 31.90 -12.99
N ARG A 106 -19.66 31.87 -13.08
CA ARG A 106 -20.51 31.56 -11.92
C ARG A 106 -20.34 30.11 -11.47
N THR A 107 -20.20 29.17 -12.40
CA THR A 107 -19.88 27.77 -12.08
C THR A 107 -18.55 27.68 -11.31
N VAL A 108 -17.48 28.30 -11.83
CA VAL A 108 -16.16 28.26 -11.19
C VAL A 108 -16.20 28.89 -9.79
N VAL A 109 -16.85 30.04 -9.63
CA VAL A 109 -17.00 30.69 -8.32
C VAL A 109 -17.80 29.80 -7.36
N ALA A 110 -18.91 29.23 -7.80
CA ALA A 110 -19.75 28.38 -6.94
C ALA A 110 -19.01 27.09 -6.51
N LEU A 111 -18.31 26.43 -7.43
CA LEU A 111 -17.50 25.26 -7.11
C LEU A 111 -16.33 25.63 -6.19
N GLY A 112 -15.65 26.75 -6.45
CA GLY A 112 -14.57 27.26 -5.59
C GLY A 112 -15.05 27.51 -4.16
N LEU A 113 -16.17 28.19 -3.99
CA LEU A 113 -16.76 28.46 -2.67
C LEU A 113 -17.20 27.17 -1.95
N TRP A 114 -17.75 26.19 -2.68
CA TRP A 114 -18.19 24.92 -2.10
C TRP A 114 -17.02 23.98 -1.73
N SER A 115 -15.92 24.02 -2.51
CA SER A 115 -14.70 23.27 -2.22
C SER A 115 -13.81 23.94 -1.17
N ALA A 116 -13.94 25.25 -0.94
CA ALA A 116 -13.08 26.01 -0.04
C ALA A 116 -12.98 25.42 1.39
N PRO A 117 -14.07 24.97 2.04
CA PRO A 117 -13.97 24.36 3.37
C PRO A 117 -13.16 23.06 3.37
N VAL A 118 -13.33 22.21 2.35
CA VAL A 118 -12.63 20.91 2.25
C VAL A 118 -11.15 21.13 1.97
N VAL A 119 -10.83 22.05 1.05
CA VAL A 119 -9.45 22.43 0.74
C VAL A 119 -8.78 23.06 1.97
N SER A 120 -9.47 23.98 2.65
CA SER A 120 -8.95 24.63 3.86
C SER A 120 -8.70 23.60 4.96
N PHE A 121 -9.66 22.71 5.22
CA PHE A 121 -9.50 21.61 6.16
C PHE A 121 -8.25 20.78 5.83
N PHE A 122 -8.11 20.31 4.59
CA PHE A 122 -6.96 19.50 4.19
C PHE A 122 -5.63 20.24 4.38
N LEU A 123 -5.55 21.51 3.95
CA LEU A 123 -4.33 22.30 4.03
C LEU A 123 -3.93 22.64 5.47
N LEU A 124 -4.91 22.80 6.37
CA LEU A 124 -4.68 23.11 7.78
C LEU A 124 -4.31 21.89 8.63
N LEU A 125 -4.43 20.67 8.09
CA LEU A 125 -3.95 19.46 8.78
C LEU A 125 -2.44 19.52 8.98
N SER A 126 -2.04 19.55 10.24
CA SER A 126 -0.64 19.55 10.65
C SER A 126 -0.26 18.19 11.24
N PRO A 127 0.87 17.61 10.83
CA PRO A 127 1.38 16.39 11.44
C PRO A 127 1.81 16.71 12.88
N SER A 128 1.78 15.72 13.77
CA SER A 128 2.17 15.89 15.18
C SER A 128 3.05 14.72 15.63
N ASN A 129 3.96 14.97 16.58
CA ASN A 129 4.63 13.91 17.34
C ASN A 129 3.91 13.58 18.65
N ASP A 130 2.93 14.40 19.04
CA ASP A 130 2.12 14.26 20.24
C ASP A 130 0.69 13.84 19.85
N ARG A 131 0.47 12.52 19.84
CA ARG A 131 -0.84 11.87 19.64
C ARG A 131 -0.90 10.59 20.47
N ASN A 132 -2.08 9.97 20.52
CA ASN A 132 -2.27 8.66 21.13
C ASN A 132 -1.77 7.54 20.22
N TRP A 133 -0.46 7.38 20.14
CA TRP A 133 0.21 6.40 19.28
C TRP A 133 0.02 4.97 19.77
N GLU A 134 -0.07 4.02 18.82
CA GLU A 134 0.08 2.61 19.15
C GLU A 134 1.44 2.35 19.79
N ALA A 135 1.51 1.39 20.71
CA ALA A 135 2.76 1.08 21.42
C ALA A 135 4.01 0.86 20.51
N PRO A 136 3.94 0.18 19.34
CA PRO A 136 5.09 0.06 18.42
C PRO A 136 5.56 1.38 17.77
N SER A 137 4.71 2.41 17.81
CA SER A 137 4.91 3.75 17.22
C SER A 137 5.00 4.86 18.30
N SER A 138 5.00 4.46 19.58
CA SER A 138 4.88 5.38 20.72
C SER A 138 6.11 6.26 20.91
N ARG A 139 7.27 5.81 20.46
CA ARG A 139 8.53 6.55 20.49
C ARG A 139 9.06 6.80 19.08
N THR A 140 9.70 7.94 18.90
CA THR A 140 10.48 8.27 17.71
C THR A 140 11.96 8.21 18.06
N ALA A 141 12.71 7.35 17.37
CA ALA A 141 14.15 7.29 17.51
C ALA A 141 14.78 8.66 17.18
N HIS A 142 15.96 8.90 17.72
CA HIS A 142 16.81 10.05 17.39
C HIS A 142 18.27 9.66 17.58
N ALA A 143 19.19 10.52 17.14
CA ALA A 143 20.61 10.25 17.15
C ALA A 143 21.42 11.45 17.59
N THR A 144 22.44 11.21 18.41
CA THR A 144 23.52 12.16 18.69
C THR A 144 24.71 11.80 17.80
N ILE A 145 25.21 12.76 17.02
CA ILE A 145 26.32 12.57 16.07
C ILE A 145 27.54 13.33 16.59
N ASP A 146 28.64 12.62 16.83
CA ASP A 146 29.94 13.18 17.23
C ASP A 146 31.05 12.62 16.33
N GLY A 147 31.36 13.35 15.25
CA GLY A 147 32.31 12.90 14.23
C GLY A 147 31.82 11.62 13.54
N THR A 148 32.56 10.52 13.71
CA THR A 148 32.18 9.20 13.19
C THR A 148 31.31 8.39 14.15
N TRP A 149 31.14 8.84 15.39
CA TRP A 149 30.33 8.14 16.39
C TRP A 149 28.87 8.60 16.32
N VAL A 150 27.97 7.65 16.12
CA VAL A 150 26.53 7.88 16.10
C VAL A 150 25.89 7.11 17.25
N THR A 151 25.39 7.83 18.24
CA THR A 151 24.57 7.25 19.32
C THR A 151 23.12 7.29 18.92
N LEU A 152 22.54 6.13 18.63
CA LEU A 152 21.13 5.96 18.32
C LEU A 152 20.36 5.73 19.64
N HIS A 153 19.31 6.51 19.84
CA HIS A 153 18.43 6.46 21.01
C HIS A 153 17.06 5.91 20.63
N ASP A 154 16.43 5.21 21.57
CA ASP A 154 15.15 4.54 21.38
C ASP A 154 15.15 3.56 20.19
N ILE A 155 16.21 2.72 20.10
CA ILE A 155 16.24 1.59 19.17
C ILE A 155 15.20 0.57 19.62
N ARG A 156 14.21 0.30 18.77
CA ARG A 156 13.11 -0.61 19.09
C ARG A 156 13.59 -2.06 19.13
N ASP A 157 13.17 -2.76 20.18
CA ASP A 157 13.69 -4.08 20.48
C ASP A 157 12.61 -5.07 20.94
N PHE A 158 11.50 -5.09 20.21
CA PHE A 158 10.38 -5.93 20.59
C PHE A 158 10.73 -7.41 20.38
N ARG A 159 10.25 -8.25 21.31
CA ARG A 159 10.41 -9.71 21.25
C ARG A 159 9.06 -10.35 21.17
N TYR A 160 8.92 -11.23 20.18
CA TYR A 160 7.68 -11.91 19.88
C TYR A 160 7.75 -13.34 20.37
N ASP A 161 6.72 -13.79 21.07
CA ASP A 161 6.54 -15.19 21.38
C ASP A 161 5.90 -15.96 20.21
N ALA A 162 5.74 -17.27 20.37
CA ALA A 162 5.15 -18.15 19.36
C ALA A 162 3.68 -17.83 19.03
N HIS A 163 3.01 -17.00 19.83
CA HIS A 163 1.64 -16.54 19.62
C HIS A 163 1.57 -15.12 19.06
N GLY A 164 2.73 -14.51 18.77
CA GLY A 164 2.84 -13.13 18.29
C GLY A 164 2.63 -12.09 19.39
N SER A 165 2.55 -12.50 20.66
CA SER A 165 2.51 -11.54 21.78
C SER A 165 3.90 -10.96 21.98
N TRP A 166 3.96 -9.71 22.43
CA TRP A 166 5.21 -9.00 22.61
C TRP A 166 5.14 -8.05 23.80
N ALA A 167 6.33 -7.71 24.33
CA ALA A 167 6.49 -6.67 25.33
C ALA A 167 7.28 -5.50 24.70
N PRO A 168 6.81 -4.25 24.87
CA PRO A 168 7.55 -3.09 24.39
C PRO A 168 8.93 -2.98 25.06
N ASN A 169 9.98 -2.83 24.26
CA ASN A 169 11.35 -2.61 24.73
C ASN A 169 12.12 -1.68 23.78
N TRP A 170 13.02 -0.89 24.34
CA TRP A 170 13.93 0.00 23.60
C TRP A 170 15.28 0.07 24.30
N TYR A 171 16.35 0.29 23.53
CA TYR A 171 17.68 0.53 24.06
C TYR A 171 18.40 1.63 23.27
N ASP A 172 19.51 2.11 23.83
CA ASP A 172 20.41 3.04 23.17
C ASP A 172 21.72 2.33 22.84
N ALA A 173 22.30 2.64 21.68
CA ALA A 173 23.60 2.09 21.30
C ALA A 173 24.39 3.05 20.43
N THR A 174 25.71 3.02 20.61
CA THR A 174 26.65 3.85 19.86
C THR A 174 27.39 3.02 18.83
N TYR A 175 27.43 3.50 17.59
CA TYR A 175 28.06 2.88 16.43
C TYR A 175 29.14 3.82 15.87
N ASP A 176 30.29 3.29 15.48
CA ASP A 176 31.29 4.04 14.72
C ASP A 176 31.07 3.80 13.22
N LEU A 177 30.89 4.86 12.44
CA LEU A 177 30.78 4.79 10.97
C LEU A 177 32.00 4.13 10.34
N ALA A 178 33.18 4.24 10.97
CA ALA A 178 34.39 3.58 10.51
C ALA A 178 34.26 2.04 10.56
N GLU A 179 33.42 1.53 11.45
CA GLU A 179 33.15 0.10 11.66
C GLU A 179 31.96 -0.43 10.83
N LEU A 180 31.33 0.39 9.97
CA LEU A 180 30.28 -0.08 9.06
C LEU A 180 30.89 -1.02 8.01
N GLU A 181 30.47 -2.27 8.01
CA GLU A 181 31.03 -3.35 7.18
C GLU A 181 30.18 -3.62 5.94
N GLU A 182 28.85 -3.66 6.08
CA GLU A 182 27.95 -4.09 5.01
C GLU A 182 26.56 -3.45 5.15
N THR A 183 25.93 -3.13 4.02
CA THR A 183 24.55 -2.66 3.94
C THR A 183 23.68 -3.78 3.36
N TRP A 184 22.54 -4.04 3.98
CA TRP A 184 21.63 -5.11 3.58
C TRP A 184 20.28 -4.54 3.20
N PHE A 185 19.85 -4.78 1.98
CA PHE A 185 18.47 -4.51 1.57
C PHE A 185 17.57 -5.64 2.01
N VAL A 186 16.52 -5.29 2.75
CA VAL A 186 15.53 -6.25 3.23
C VAL A 186 14.27 -6.06 2.42
N LEU A 187 13.84 -7.11 1.75
CA LEU A 187 12.61 -7.17 0.98
C LEU A 187 11.66 -8.18 1.64
N THR A 188 10.46 -7.75 2.00
CA THR A 188 9.42 -8.63 2.52
C THR A 188 8.16 -8.51 1.67
N GLU A 189 7.81 -9.57 0.95
CA GLU A 189 6.57 -9.59 0.16
C GLU A 189 5.39 -9.96 1.06
N PHE A 190 4.24 -9.31 0.86
CA PHE A 190 3.02 -9.57 1.63
C PHE A 190 1.76 -9.43 0.78
N GLY A 191 0.70 -10.10 1.23
CA GLY A 191 -0.60 -10.09 0.55
C GLY A 191 -0.64 -10.99 -0.70
N GLU A 192 -1.76 -10.91 -1.43
CA GLU A 192 -2.02 -11.76 -2.61
C GLU A 192 -1.64 -11.09 -3.94
N LEU A 193 -1.34 -9.79 -3.92
CA LEU A 193 -1.03 -9.02 -5.12
C LEU A 193 0.48 -8.94 -5.33
N ASP A 194 0.93 -9.41 -6.49
CA ASP A 194 2.32 -9.28 -6.92
C ASP A 194 2.77 -7.81 -6.89
N GLY A 195 3.97 -7.57 -6.36
CA GLY A 195 4.55 -6.23 -6.25
C GLY A 195 4.25 -5.49 -4.94
N LEU A 196 3.35 -5.99 -4.09
CA LEU A 196 3.20 -5.49 -2.72
C LEU A 196 4.29 -6.07 -1.82
N ALA A 197 5.13 -5.18 -1.31
CA ALA A 197 6.20 -5.54 -0.40
C ALA A 197 6.51 -4.40 0.55
N HIS A 198 7.19 -4.74 1.63
CA HIS A 198 7.82 -3.81 2.55
C HIS A 198 9.32 -3.89 2.36
N VAL A 199 9.96 -2.73 2.27
CA VAL A 199 11.41 -2.62 2.10
C VAL A 199 12.02 -1.83 3.25
N MET A 200 13.17 -2.28 3.72
CA MET A 200 13.93 -1.63 4.78
C MET A 200 15.42 -1.89 4.57
N VAL A 201 16.27 -1.20 5.34
CA VAL A 201 17.72 -1.35 5.22
C VAL A 201 18.30 -1.71 6.57
N SER A 202 19.18 -2.71 6.59
CA SER A 202 19.94 -3.12 7.77
C SER A 202 21.42 -2.82 7.58
N PHE A 203 22.04 -2.21 8.56
CA PHE A 203 23.46 -1.84 8.56
C PHE A 203 24.21 -2.75 9.51
N GLN A 204 25.22 -3.44 8.98
CA GLN A 204 26.14 -4.26 9.75
C GLN A 204 27.35 -3.44 10.16
N PHE A 205 27.66 -3.49 11.44
CA PHE A 205 28.88 -2.95 12.04
C PHE A 205 29.76 -4.07 12.58
N ALA A 206 31.04 -3.76 12.79
CA ALA A 206 32.03 -4.67 13.34
C ALA A 206 31.54 -5.38 14.62
N GLY A 207 32.02 -6.61 14.80
CA GLY A 207 31.60 -7.47 15.91
C GLY A 207 30.22 -8.11 15.73
N GLY A 208 29.65 -8.05 14.52
CA GLY A 208 28.35 -8.66 14.20
C GLY A 208 27.19 -7.93 14.88
N ARG A 209 27.27 -6.60 14.92
CA ARG A 209 26.21 -5.71 15.38
C ARG A 209 25.39 -5.25 14.17
N TYR A 210 24.08 -5.19 14.34
CA TYR A 210 23.16 -4.83 13.26
C TYR A 210 22.18 -3.79 13.75
N VAL A 211 21.75 -2.90 12.85
CA VAL A 211 20.65 -1.97 13.10
C VAL A 211 19.84 -1.79 11.83
N VAL A 212 18.52 -1.92 11.97
CA VAL A 212 17.57 -1.71 10.88
C VAL A 212 17.03 -0.30 10.95
N ILE A 213 16.94 0.37 9.81
CA ILE A 213 16.15 1.58 9.65
C ILE A 213 15.03 1.28 8.65
N SER A 214 13.80 1.37 9.13
CA SER A 214 12.59 1.12 8.35
C SER A 214 11.73 2.35 8.32
N VAL A 215 11.31 2.77 7.13
CA VAL A 215 10.36 3.86 6.95
C VAL A 215 8.95 3.30 7.11
N GLU A 216 8.22 3.82 8.07
CA GLU A 216 6.94 3.26 8.50
C GLU A 216 5.88 4.36 8.60
N ILE A 217 4.63 3.93 8.51
CA ILE A 217 3.50 4.72 9.02
C ILE A 217 3.59 4.79 10.54
N ARG A 218 3.33 5.96 11.11
CA ARG A 218 3.14 6.16 12.54
C ARG A 218 1.65 6.14 12.83
N ARG A 219 1.17 5.06 13.45
CA ARG A 219 -0.27 4.85 13.69
C ARG A 219 -0.70 5.24 15.09
N GLN A 220 -1.88 5.84 15.17
CA GLN A 220 -2.60 6.04 16.42
C GLN A 220 -3.37 4.79 16.83
N GLU A 221 -3.65 4.67 18.13
CA GLU A 221 -4.49 3.61 18.67
C GLU A 221 -5.81 3.49 17.92
N GLY A 222 -6.13 2.28 17.47
CA GLY A 222 -7.32 1.96 16.69
C GLY A 222 -7.22 2.24 15.19
N GLU A 223 -6.09 2.72 14.66
CA GLU A 223 -5.92 2.91 13.22
C GLU A 223 -5.57 1.61 12.49
N VAL A 224 -6.38 1.29 11.48
CA VAL A 224 -6.09 0.20 10.53
C VAL A 224 -5.34 0.77 9.34
N TYR A 225 -4.29 0.08 8.90
CA TYR A 225 -3.54 0.48 7.71
C TYR A 225 -4.41 0.47 6.45
N SER A 226 -4.27 1.51 5.63
CA SER A 226 -4.86 1.63 4.31
C SER A 226 -3.92 2.40 3.39
N PRO A 227 -3.52 1.83 2.22
CA PRO A 227 -2.74 2.56 1.22
C PRO A 227 -3.44 3.85 0.76
N LEU A 228 -4.76 3.83 0.62
CA LEU A 228 -5.53 5.01 0.24
C LEU A 228 -5.54 6.04 1.37
N GLY A 229 -5.68 5.60 2.62
CA GLY A 229 -5.54 6.47 3.80
C GLY A 229 -4.20 7.21 3.84
N GLY A 230 -3.11 6.49 3.58
CA GLY A 230 -1.77 7.06 3.52
C GLY A 230 -1.60 8.15 2.46
N ALA A 231 -2.36 8.13 1.36
CA ALA A 231 -2.32 9.20 0.35
C ALA A 231 -3.01 10.51 0.79
N PHE A 232 -3.81 10.47 1.87
CA PHE A 232 -4.67 11.58 2.30
C PHE A 232 -4.36 12.09 3.72
N ARG A 233 -3.09 12.04 4.17
CA ARG A 233 -2.67 12.54 5.50
C ARG A 233 -3.41 11.85 6.65
N GLN A 234 -3.57 10.53 6.55
CA GLN A 234 -4.13 9.72 7.64
C GLN A 234 -3.06 9.34 8.67
N TYR A 235 -1.81 9.13 8.24
CA TYR A 235 -0.72 8.72 9.12
C TYR A 235 0.44 9.71 9.04
N GLU A 236 1.11 9.92 10.15
CA GLU A 236 2.42 10.53 10.18
C GLU A 236 3.51 9.55 9.68
N LEU A 237 4.62 10.11 9.20
CA LEU A 237 5.79 9.37 8.78
C LEU A 237 6.70 9.16 9.99
N MET A 238 7.22 7.94 10.17
CA MET A 238 8.28 7.68 11.13
C MET A 238 9.37 6.79 10.53
N TYR A 239 10.59 6.93 11.05
CA TYR A 239 11.67 6.00 10.75
C TYR A 239 11.89 5.18 12.01
N VAL A 240 11.51 3.91 11.95
CA VAL A 240 11.77 2.95 13.02
C VAL A 240 13.23 2.53 12.91
N VAL A 241 14.02 2.88 13.92
CA VAL A 241 15.34 2.29 14.16
C VAL A 241 15.14 1.09 15.08
N ALA A 242 15.59 -0.11 14.67
CA ALA A 242 15.26 -1.34 15.38
C ALA A 242 16.38 -2.39 15.33
N ASP A 243 16.37 -3.29 16.30
CA ASP A 243 17.11 -4.55 16.26
C ASP A 243 16.53 -5.46 15.16
N GLU A 244 17.36 -6.27 14.50
CA GLU A 244 16.88 -7.19 13.47
C GLU A 244 15.91 -8.25 14.02
N ARG A 245 16.07 -8.66 15.28
CA ARG A 245 15.15 -9.59 15.95
C ARG A 245 13.74 -9.00 16.12
N ASP A 246 13.64 -7.68 16.20
CA ASP A 246 12.37 -6.97 16.14
C ASP A 246 11.92 -6.87 14.67
N ALA A 247 12.67 -6.10 13.87
CA ALA A 247 12.18 -5.67 12.56
C ALA A 247 12.03 -6.83 11.58
N ILE A 248 13.02 -7.71 11.45
CA ILE A 248 12.98 -8.87 10.55
C ILE A 248 12.23 -10.02 11.23
N GLY A 249 12.43 -10.22 12.54
CA GLY A 249 11.73 -11.23 13.32
C GLY A 249 10.21 -11.13 13.21
N LEU A 250 9.64 -9.92 13.30
CA LEU A 250 8.20 -9.68 13.10
C LEU A 250 7.71 -10.23 11.75
N ARG A 251 8.46 -9.98 10.67
CA ARG A 251 8.07 -10.41 9.31
C ARG A 251 8.20 -11.92 9.17
N THR A 252 9.32 -12.49 9.62
CA THR A 252 9.60 -13.92 9.40
C THR A 252 8.93 -14.87 10.39
N LEU A 253 8.84 -14.50 11.67
CA LEU A 253 8.42 -15.40 12.75
C LEU A 253 6.95 -15.21 13.12
N VAL A 254 6.46 -13.97 13.09
CA VAL A 254 5.09 -13.65 13.49
C VAL A 254 4.15 -13.67 12.28
N HIS A 255 4.48 -12.93 11.24
CA HIS A 255 3.65 -12.91 10.03
C HIS A 255 3.90 -14.12 9.13
N GLY A 256 5.15 -14.61 9.09
CA GLY A 256 5.56 -15.67 8.15
C GLY A 256 5.76 -15.17 6.72
N ASP A 257 5.88 -13.86 6.53
CA ASP A 257 6.00 -13.21 5.23
C ASP A 257 7.32 -13.60 4.53
N PRO A 258 7.30 -14.01 3.25
CA PRO A 258 8.52 -14.23 2.47
C PRO A 258 9.47 -13.03 2.54
N THR A 259 10.67 -13.27 3.09
CA THR A 259 11.64 -12.20 3.38
C THR A 259 13.02 -12.56 2.87
N TRP A 260 13.66 -11.59 2.23
CA TRP A 260 15.03 -11.66 1.72
C TRP A 260 15.89 -10.60 2.38
N VAL A 261 17.13 -10.96 2.73
CA VAL A 261 18.13 -10.04 3.30
C VAL A 261 19.35 -10.07 2.38
N ILE A 262 19.39 -9.14 1.44
CA ILE A 262 20.30 -9.11 0.29
C ILE A 262 21.47 -8.17 0.59
N PRO A 263 22.74 -8.62 0.52
CA PRO A 263 23.88 -7.73 0.69
C PRO A 263 24.00 -6.78 -0.50
N MET A 264 24.41 -5.54 -0.25
CA MET A 264 24.39 -4.46 -1.24
C MET A 264 25.77 -4.17 -1.79
N ASN A 265 25.91 -4.16 -3.11
CA ASN A 265 27.11 -3.72 -3.80
C ASN A 265 27.17 -2.18 -3.90
N ALA A 266 27.13 -1.48 -2.76
CA ALA A 266 27.15 -0.01 -2.71
C ALA A 266 28.57 0.57 -2.51
N GLY A 267 29.50 -0.22 -1.98
CA GLY A 267 30.80 0.25 -1.51
C GLY A 267 30.72 0.97 -0.15
N PRO A 268 31.85 1.12 0.55
CA PRO A 268 31.87 1.60 1.94
C PRO A 268 31.51 3.08 2.08
N GLU A 269 31.93 3.92 1.13
CA GLU A 269 31.65 5.37 1.17
C GLU A 269 30.16 5.66 1.00
N ALA A 270 29.53 5.12 -0.05
CA ALA A 270 28.10 5.29 -0.29
C ALA A 270 27.26 4.65 0.84
N SER A 271 27.67 3.49 1.37
CA SER A 271 27.00 2.86 2.52
C SER A 271 26.99 3.78 3.76
N ARG A 272 28.12 4.43 4.08
CA ARG A 272 28.22 5.38 5.19
C ARG A 272 27.38 6.63 4.94
N ALA A 273 27.45 7.19 3.73
CA ALA A 273 26.66 8.36 3.35
C ALA A 273 25.15 8.06 3.43
N PHE A 274 24.72 6.89 2.96
CA PHE A 274 23.33 6.45 3.01
C PHE A 274 22.84 6.24 4.44
N PHE A 275 23.63 5.60 5.31
CA PHE A 275 23.31 5.50 6.73
C PHE A 275 23.13 6.89 7.38
N MET A 276 24.05 7.82 7.11
CA MET A 276 23.99 9.17 7.67
C MET A 276 22.79 9.96 7.17
N ASP A 277 22.48 9.93 5.87
CA ASP A 277 21.31 10.62 5.30
C ASP A 277 20.00 10.06 5.90
N MET A 278 19.93 8.75 6.19
CA MET A 278 18.79 8.16 6.93
C MET A 278 18.75 8.60 8.41
N VAL A 279 19.89 8.68 9.10
CA VAL A 279 19.97 9.12 10.50
C VAL A 279 19.60 10.60 10.65
N GLU A 280 20.04 11.44 9.72
CA GLU A 280 19.62 12.85 9.67
C GLU A 280 18.11 12.94 9.50
N ARG A 281 17.52 12.13 8.62
CA ARG A 281 16.06 12.07 8.45
C ARG A 281 15.32 11.59 9.71
N VAL A 282 15.88 10.63 10.44
CA VAL A 282 15.36 10.21 11.76
C VAL A 282 15.30 11.42 12.72
N ASN A 283 16.39 12.18 12.81
CA ASN A 283 16.47 13.39 13.65
C ASN A 283 15.49 14.48 13.23
N GLU A 284 15.37 14.73 11.92
CA GLU A 284 14.40 15.69 11.39
C GLU A 284 12.98 15.33 11.81
N LEU A 285 12.57 14.06 11.66
CA LEU A 285 11.23 13.61 12.00
C LEU A 285 10.96 13.62 13.51
N HIS A 286 11.99 13.37 14.34
CA HIS A 286 11.90 13.50 15.79
C HIS A 286 11.57 14.95 16.21
N GLN A 287 12.13 15.94 15.52
CA GLN A 287 11.91 17.36 15.82
C GLN A 287 10.68 17.94 15.11
N GLN A 288 10.49 17.57 13.85
CA GLN A 288 9.49 18.12 12.94
C GLN A 288 8.73 16.96 12.27
N PRO A 289 7.53 16.62 12.76
CA PRO A 289 6.76 15.53 12.19
C PRO A 289 6.39 15.83 10.74
N ALA A 290 6.28 14.79 9.93
CA ALA A 290 5.83 14.88 8.54
C ALA A 290 4.67 13.90 8.30
N TRP A 291 3.84 14.18 7.31
CA TRP A 291 2.82 13.24 6.87
C TRP A 291 3.46 12.11 6.06
N TYR A 292 3.06 10.87 6.32
CA TYR A 292 3.33 9.76 5.41
C TYR A 292 2.57 9.98 4.10
N ASN A 293 3.13 9.48 3.00
CA ASN A 293 2.41 9.42 1.73
C ASN A 293 2.72 8.14 0.98
N THR A 294 1.70 7.38 0.64
CA THR A 294 1.84 6.08 -0.06
C THR A 294 2.61 6.15 -1.37
N ILE A 295 2.60 7.30 -2.04
CA ILE A 295 3.26 7.53 -3.34
C ILE A 295 4.61 8.22 -3.15
N PHE A 296 4.67 9.27 -2.32
CA PHE A 296 5.80 10.20 -2.25
C PHE A 296 6.68 10.07 -1.01
N ALA A 297 6.22 9.36 0.02
CA ALA A 297 6.91 9.22 1.30
C ALA A 297 6.53 7.87 1.92
N SER A 298 6.72 6.81 1.14
CA SER A 298 6.56 5.40 1.49
C SER A 298 7.92 4.77 1.80
N CYS A 299 7.94 3.49 2.17
CA CYS A 299 9.21 2.79 2.36
C CYS A 299 10.09 2.79 1.11
N ALA A 300 9.55 2.47 -0.06
CA ALA A 300 10.33 2.45 -1.29
C ALA A 300 10.68 3.83 -1.84
N SER A 301 9.73 4.78 -1.87
CA SER A 301 10.01 6.13 -2.38
C SER A 301 11.01 6.88 -1.49
N SER A 302 10.93 6.71 -0.17
CA SER A 302 11.91 7.31 0.72
C SER A 302 13.31 6.71 0.54
N LEU A 303 13.43 5.39 0.42
CA LEU A 303 14.74 4.76 0.14
C LEU A 303 15.30 5.18 -1.22
N ALA A 304 14.44 5.33 -2.23
CA ALA A 304 14.83 5.87 -3.53
C ALA A 304 15.34 7.32 -3.40
N ASP A 305 14.65 8.18 -2.65
CA ASP A 305 15.07 9.56 -2.39
C ASP A 305 16.43 9.61 -1.66
N HIS A 306 16.67 8.74 -0.68
CA HIS A 306 17.98 8.59 -0.03
C HIS A 306 19.06 8.19 -1.04
N TYR A 307 18.77 7.22 -1.91
CA TYR A 307 19.70 6.77 -2.94
C TYR A 307 20.02 7.88 -3.96
N GLU A 308 19.01 8.61 -4.43
CA GLU A 308 19.16 9.74 -5.35
C GLU A 308 20.05 10.84 -4.76
N ARG A 309 19.86 11.19 -3.48
CA ARG A 309 20.69 12.20 -2.80
C ARG A 309 22.15 11.75 -2.66
N VAL A 310 22.38 10.52 -2.22
CA VAL A 310 23.74 10.00 -1.98
C VAL A 310 24.53 9.82 -3.28
N ASN A 311 23.87 9.41 -4.35
CA ASN A 311 24.53 9.09 -5.63
C ASN A 311 24.43 10.23 -6.65
N GLU A 312 23.76 11.35 -6.31
CA GLU A 312 23.51 12.49 -7.18
C GLU A 312 22.82 12.11 -8.51
N VAL A 313 21.88 11.16 -8.45
CA VAL A 313 21.13 10.65 -9.61
C VAL A 313 19.64 10.97 -9.50
N ARG A 314 18.87 10.67 -10.56
CA ARG A 314 17.41 10.74 -10.56
C ARG A 314 16.83 9.49 -11.19
N LEU A 315 16.14 8.68 -10.40
CA LEU A 315 15.37 7.50 -10.79
C LEU A 315 14.02 7.89 -11.42
N GLY A 316 13.45 9.01 -11.02
CA GLY A 316 12.19 9.51 -11.59
C GLY A 316 10.98 8.63 -11.26
N TRP A 317 10.01 8.54 -12.17
CA TRP A 317 8.76 7.78 -11.96
C TRP A 317 8.93 6.29 -12.29
N ASP A 318 9.89 5.63 -11.62
CA ASP A 318 10.10 4.20 -11.78
C ASP A 318 8.96 3.39 -11.15
N ARG A 319 8.36 2.47 -11.91
CA ARG A 319 7.24 1.64 -11.43
C ARG A 319 7.58 0.83 -10.18
N ARG A 320 8.85 0.42 -10.02
CA ARG A 320 9.34 -0.46 -8.95
C ARG A 320 9.42 0.27 -7.60
N ILE A 321 9.40 1.61 -7.63
CA ILE A 321 9.24 2.45 -6.43
C ILE A 321 7.80 2.39 -5.90
N PHE A 322 6.80 2.29 -6.79
CA PHE A 322 5.40 2.15 -6.40
C PHE A 322 4.99 0.69 -6.13
N LEU A 323 5.74 -0.25 -6.69
CA LEU A 323 5.57 -1.69 -6.54
C LEU A 323 6.85 -2.31 -5.97
N PRO A 324 7.11 -2.12 -4.67
CA PRO A 324 8.36 -2.50 -4.01
C PRO A 324 8.73 -3.99 -4.12
N GLY A 325 7.77 -4.88 -4.42
CA GLY A 325 8.05 -6.29 -4.67
C GLY A 325 8.97 -6.52 -5.87
N PHE A 326 9.14 -5.52 -6.74
CA PHE A 326 10.11 -5.52 -7.84
C PHE A 326 11.36 -4.69 -7.53
N GLY A 327 11.58 -4.32 -6.27
CA GLY A 327 12.73 -3.50 -5.86
C GLY A 327 14.06 -4.17 -6.20
N ASP A 328 14.13 -5.50 -6.14
CA ASP A 328 15.31 -6.27 -6.54
C ASP A 328 15.60 -6.21 -8.05
N GLU A 329 14.59 -6.03 -8.91
CA GLU A 329 14.80 -5.70 -10.33
C GLU A 329 15.44 -4.32 -10.51
N LEU A 330 15.11 -3.36 -9.64
CA LEU A 330 15.72 -2.03 -9.67
C LEU A 330 17.16 -2.09 -9.17
N LEU A 331 17.43 -2.87 -8.11
CA LEU A 331 18.79 -3.07 -7.62
C LEU A 331 19.70 -3.73 -8.66
N GLU A 332 19.18 -4.68 -9.45
CA GLU A 332 19.92 -5.30 -10.55
C GLU A 332 20.31 -4.28 -11.62
N GLU A 333 19.37 -3.42 -12.05
CA GLU A 333 19.64 -2.38 -13.05
C GLU A 333 20.64 -1.32 -12.56
N LEU A 334 20.68 -1.08 -11.25
CA LEU A 334 21.59 -0.13 -10.61
C LEU A 334 22.94 -0.77 -10.23
N ASP A 335 23.22 -2.03 -10.62
CA ASP A 335 24.42 -2.78 -10.24
C ASP A 335 24.65 -2.89 -8.72
N LEU A 336 23.56 -2.84 -7.94
CA LEU A 336 23.57 -2.90 -6.47
C LEU A 336 23.42 -4.32 -5.90
N LEU A 337 23.13 -5.31 -6.75
CA LEU A 337 23.14 -6.71 -6.33
C LEU A 337 24.57 -7.22 -6.08
N PRO A 338 24.75 -8.28 -5.28
CA PRO A 338 26.06 -8.90 -5.07
C PRO A 338 26.74 -9.25 -6.40
N PRO A 339 28.06 -9.00 -6.54
CA PRO A 339 28.76 -9.20 -7.80
C PRO A 339 28.56 -10.60 -8.39
N GLY A 340 28.16 -10.65 -9.66
CA GLY A 340 27.94 -11.90 -10.39
C GLY A 340 26.64 -12.64 -10.06
N MET A 341 25.72 -12.01 -9.32
CA MET A 341 24.38 -12.56 -9.06
C MET A 341 23.31 -11.77 -9.79
N ASP A 342 22.39 -12.48 -10.45
CA ASP A 342 21.17 -11.92 -11.00
C ASP A 342 20.03 -11.94 -9.96
N ARG A 343 18.88 -11.37 -10.33
CA ARG A 343 17.68 -11.37 -9.47
C ARG A 343 17.26 -12.77 -9.00
N ALA A 344 17.31 -13.77 -9.89
CA ALA A 344 16.87 -15.12 -9.57
C ALA A 344 17.80 -15.79 -8.55
N GLU A 345 19.10 -15.56 -8.68
CA GLU A 345 20.13 -16.01 -7.74
C GLU A 345 19.94 -15.39 -6.36
N VAL A 346 19.76 -14.07 -6.28
CA VAL A 346 19.58 -13.39 -4.98
C VAL A 346 18.31 -13.85 -4.28
N ARG A 347 17.19 -14.01 -5.01
CA ARG A 347 15.95 -14.54 -4.44
C ARG A 347 16.10 -15.97 -3.93
N ARG A 348 16.89 -16.80 -4.60
CA ARG A 348 17.14 -18.18 -4.16
C ARG A 348 18.03 -18.23 -2.92
N ARG A 349 19.09 -17.43 -2.90
CA ARG A 349 20.14 -17.50 -1.88
C ARG A 349 19.80 -16.75 -0.60
N PHE A 350 19.21 -15.57 -0.72
CA PHE A 350 19.05 -14.64 0.40
C PHE A 350 17.67 -14.68 1.06
N ARG A 351 16.80 -15.64 0.69
CA ARG A 351 15.56 -15.89 1.44
C ARG A 351 15.88 -16.42 2.82
N VAL A 352 15.42 -15.75 3.87
CA VAL A 352 15.84 -16.02 5.27
C VAL A 352 14.83 -16.80 6.10
N ASN A 353 13.59 -16.98 5.65
CA ASN A 353 12.49 -17.54 6.46
C ASN A 353 12.83 -18.85 7.18
N GLU A 354 13.38 -19.84 6.47
CA GLU A 354 13.71 -21.15 7.06
C GLU A 354 14.76 -21.02 8.17
N ARG A 355 15.76 -20.15 7.98
CA ARG A 355 16.83 -19.89 8.96
C ARG A 355 16.32 -19.09 10.15
N ALA A 356 15.43 -18.13 9.91
CA ALA A 356 14.78 -17.37 10.97
C ALA A 356 13.96 -18.30 11.88
N VAL A 357 13.11 -19.15 11.30
CA VAL A 357 12.28 -20.12 12.04
C VAL A 357 13.15 -21.11 12.82
N ALA A 358 14.24 -21.61 12.22
CA ALA A 358 15.15 -22.55 12.89
C ALA A 358 15.87 -21.93 14.10
N ASP A 359 16.21 -20.64 14.04
CA ASP A 359 16.86 -19.93 15.15
C ASP A 359 15.87 -19.47 16.24
N GLY A 360 14.65 -19.10 15.85
CA GLY A 360 13.59 -18.70 16.78
C GLY A 360 13.79 -17.34 17.44
N GLY A 361 14.58 -16.44 16.85
CA GLY A 361 14.78 -15.08 17.37
C GLY A 361 15.81 -14.98 18.50
N SER A 362 16.80 -15.87 18.51
CA SER A 362 17.86 -15.92 19.53
C SER A 362 18.79 -14.70 19.45
N GLU A 363 19.69 -14.53 20.41
CA GLU A 363 20.76 -13.51 20.32
C GLU A 363 21.69 -13.67 19.12
N ARG A 364 21.67 -14.84 18.45
CA ARG A 364 22.43 -15.10 17.23
C ARG A 364 21.63 -14.88 15.96
N PHE A 365 20.36 -14.48 16.06
CA PHE A 365 19.41 -14.36 14.94
C PHE A 365 20.00 -13.70 13.70
N SER A 366 20.58 -12.50 13.84
CA SER A 366 21.20 -11.75 12.74
C SER A 366 22.28 -12.53 11.98
N ARG A 367 23.10 -13.29 12.70
CA ARG A 367 24.11 -14.16 12.10
C ARG A 367 23.49 -15.43 11.53
N ALA A 368 22.49 -15.99 12.21
CA ALA A 368 21.80 -17.21 11.79
C ALA A 368 21.08 -17.02 10.46
N ILE A 369 20.35 -15.91 10.26
CA ILE A 369 19.64 -15.63 9.01
C ILE A 369 20.57 -15.44 7.80
N ARG A 370 21.85 -15.10 8.05
CA ARG A 370 22.90 -14.94 7.04
C ARG A 370 23.79 -16.17 6.85
N SER A 371 23.63 -17.19 7.68
CA SER A 371 24.39 -18.43 7.56
C SER A 371 24.08 -19.15 6.23
N ALA A 372 25.11 -19.76 5.65
CA ALA A 372 24.93 -20.54 4.43
C ALA A 372 23.96 -21.70 4.67
N ARG A 373 23.04 -21.90 3.72
CA ARG A 373 22.19 -23.10 3.62
C ARG A 373 23.09 -24.35 3.66
N ALA A 374 22.97 -25.17 4.71
CA ALA A 374 23.73 -26.42 4.82
C ALA A 374 23.45 -27.40 3.67
N ASP A 375 22.30 -27.25 3.02
CA ASP A 375 21.78 -27.99 1.86
C ASP A 375 22.31 -27.49 0.50
N LEU A 376 23.09 -26.41 0.46
CA LEU A 376 23.76 -25.92 -0.76
C LEU A 376 25.29 -26.07 -0.73
N ASN A 377 25.83 -26.79 0.25
CA ASN A 377 27.23 -27.19 0.21
C ASN A 377 27.37 -28.38 -0.76
N PRO A 378 28.02 -28.24 -1.93
CA PRO A 378 28.18 -29.36 -2.87
C PRO A 378 28.94 -30.55 -2.27
N SER A 379 29.60 -30.37 -1.11
CA SER A 379 30.25 -31.44 -0.38
C SER A 379 29.30 -32.36 0.42
N ASN A 380 28.02 -32.00 0.56
CA ASN A 380 27.02 -32.77 1.32
C ASN A 380 25.92 -33.38 0.44
N ALA A 381 26.08 -33.38 -0.89
CA ALA A 381 25.23 -34.19 -1.74
C ALA A 381 25.43 -35.68 -1.34
N PRO A 382 24.37 -36.43 -0.99
CA PRO A 382 24.53 -37.85 -0.71
C PRO A 382 25.09 -38.52 -1.96
N THR A 383 26.27 -39.13 -1.82
CA THR A 383 26.85 -39.99 -2.85
C THR A 383 25.84 -41.06 -3.20
N SER A 384 25.32 -40.99 -4.41
CA SER A 384 24.52 -42.03 -5.06
C SER A 384 25.41 -43.26 -5.26
N ASP A 385 25.62 -44.04 -4.21
CA ASP A 385 26.18 -45.39 -4.29
C ASP A 385 25.39 -46.29 -3.34
N ALA A 386 24.41 -46.99 -3.91
CA ALA A 386 23.97 -48.36 -3.58
C ALA A 386 22.51 -48.55 -4.04
N ILE A 387 22.30 -48.64 -5.36
CA ILE A 387 21.21 -49.47 -5.89
C ILE A 387 21.86 -50.79 -6.27
N GLU A 388 21.85 -51.75 -5.35
CA GLU A 388 22.04 -53.16 -5.72
C GLU A 388 20.82 -53.63 -6.51
N PRO A 389 21.00 -54.31 -7.66
CA PRO A 389 19.89 -54.90 -8.38
C PRO A 389 19.47 -56.20 -7.68
N ALA A 390 18.29 -56.21 -7.08
CA ALA A 390 17.68 -57.45 -6.60
C ALA A 390 17.32 -58.34 -7.78
N SER A 391 18.21 -59.29 -8.09
CA SER A 391 17.96 -60.45 -8.94
C SER A 391 16.85 -61.31 -8.34
N GLY A 392 15.90 -61.73 -9.18
CA GLY A 392 14.73 -62.48 -8.76
C GLY A 392 15.03 -63.86 -8.16
N ARG A 393 14.07 -64.31 -7.35
CA ARG A 393 13.78 -65.73 -7.18
C ARG A 393 12.29 -65.91 -6.98
N VAL A 394 11.67 -66.53 -7.98
CA VAL A 394 10.40 -67.24 -7.87
C VAL A 394 10.61 -68.36 -6.88
N ASP A 395 9.73 -68.49 -5.88
CA ASP A 395 9.49 -69.79 -5.27
C ASP A 395 7.99 -69.99 -5.02
N GLN A 396 7.56 -71.19 -5.34
CA GLN A 396 6.20 -71.68 -5.22
C GLN A 396 5.99 -72.30 -3.83
N GLY A 397 4.73 -72.34 -3.37
CA GLY A 397 4.28 -73.45 -2.54
C GLY A 397 3.48 -73.09 -1.29
N GLY A 398 2.15 -73.24 -1.40
CA GLY A 398 1.35 -74.14 -0.56
C GLY A 398 1.17 -73.82 0.93
N GLY A 399 -0.10 -73.58 1.32
CA GLY A 399 -0.57 -73.60 2.70
C GLY A 399 -1.83 -72.78 2.89
#